data_AF-D6AD67-F1
#
_entry.id   AF-D6AD67-F1
#
_cell.length_a   1.000
_cell.length_b   1.000
_cell.length_c   1.000
_cell.angle_alpha   90.00
_cell.angle_beta   90.00
_cell.angle_gamma   90.00
#
_symmetry.space_group_name_H-M   'P 1'
#
loop_
_entity.id
_entity.type
_entity.pdbx_description
1 polymer ?
#
loop_
_entity_poly.entity_id
_entity_poly.type
_entity_poly.pdbx_seq_one_letter_code
_entity_poly.pdbx_strand_id
1 'polypeptide(L)'
;MEVRRMSTPTPPSLEAGLRNELIRKQLVQAVYAADYSAAAITAPFDPATGALVEIPSAYVSVGYTTDDGLTFASDLSMTDVTSSQAVEPTRSDVESDIITAQYAPQETNAATVSLYEGLPLAGDGALPEIGTAWAWDRPSQPINPYRRLLFIGLDYSDTGEAIYIVRHFPRARLTGKDDEQWARSAETQRPVTFTGYRDSVLQTASSTWIDGPGWRALATP
;
A
#
# COMPACT_ATOMS: atom_id res chain seq x y z
N MET A 1 -10.14 38.96 -57.00
CA MET A 1 -9.69 37.58 -56.76
C MET A 1 -9.06 37.57 -55.38
N GLU A 2 -9.84 37.24 -54.35
CA GLU A 2 -9.45 37.42 -52.95
C GLU A 2 -8.77 36.16 -52.42
N VAL A 3 -7.51 36.31 -51.99
CA VAL A 3 -6.68 35.19 -51.51
C VAL A 3 -7.06 34.90 -50.06
N ARG A 4 -7.79 33.80 -49.85
CA ARG A 4 -8.16 33.28 -48.52
C ARG A 4 -6.88 32.88 -47.78
N ARG A 5 -6.44 33.70 -46.82
CA ARG A 5 -5.32 33.36 -45.92
C ARG A 5 -5.71 32.19 -45.04
N MET A 6 -5.08 31.04 -45.27
CA MET A 6 -5.23 29.85 -44.44
C MET A 6 -4.41 30.08 -43.16
N SER A 7 -5.10 30.25 -42.02
CA SER A 7 -4.45 30.40 -40.72
C SER A 7 -3.73 29.10 -40.37
N THR A 8 -2.41 29.16 -40.22
CA THR A 8 -1.61 28.02 -39.77
C THR A 8 -1.99 27.71 -38.31
N PRO A 9 -2.43 26.48 -37.98
CA PRO A 9 -2.76 26.15 -36.60
C PRO A 9 -1.50 26.25 -35.72
N THR A 10 -1.62 26.94 -34.58
CA THR A 10 -0.56 27.01 -33.58
C THR A 10 -0.30 25.60 -33.03
N PRO A 11 0.94 25.09 -33.09
CA PRO A 11 1.25 23.80 -32.52
C PRO A 11 0.98 23.83 -31.00
N PRO A 12 0.44 22.75 -30.41
CA PRO A 12 0.22 22.70 -28.98
C PRO A 12 1.54 22.83 -28.23
N SER A 13 1.55 23.60 -27.14
CA SER A 13 2.66 23.56 -26.20
C SER A 13 2.68 22.19 -25.53
N LEU A 14 3.81 21.49 -25.65
CA LEU A 14 4.01 20.17 -25.05
C LEU A 14 4.06 20.23 -23.52
N GLU A 15 4.25 21.43 -22.94
CA GLU A 15 4.38 21.66 -21.50
C GLU A 15 3.11 22.22 -20.85
N ALA A 16 2.08 22.54 -21.66
CA ALA A 16 0.83 23.07 -21.14
C ALA A 16 0.14 22.03 -20.23
N GLY A 17 -0.02 22.39 -18.95
CA GLY A 17 -0.65 21.53 -17.94
C GLY A 17 0.31 20.66 -17.13
N LEU A 18 1.61 20.67 -17.44
CA LEU A 18 2.61 20.00 -16.61
C LEU A 18 2.84 20.80 -15.32
N ARG A 19 2.78 20.11 -14.18
CA ARG A 19 2.97 20.67 -12.84
C ARG A 19 4.04 19.87 -12.10
N ASN A 20 5.22 20.46 -11.92
CA ASN A 20 6.34 19.80 -11.26
C ASN A 20 6.03 19.55 -9.78
N GLU A 21 5.28 20.46 -9.16
CA GLU A 21 4.79 20.40 -7.80
C GLU A 21 3.78 19.26 -7.55
N LEU A 22 3.44 18.45 -8.57
CA LEU A 22 2.68 17.20 -8.42
C LEU A 22 3.54 15.92 -8.45
N ILE A 23 4.84 16.02 -8.75
CA ILE A 23 5.72 14.86 -8.77
C ILE A 23 6.01 14.44 -7.32
N ARG A 24 5.63 13.22 -6.97
CA ARG A 24 5.75 12.70 -5.60
C ARG A 24 6.92 11.75 -5.46
N LYS A 25 7.59 11.82 -4.30
CA LYS A 25 8.58 10.85 -3.85
C LYS A 25 8.37 10.59 -2.37
N GLN A 26 7.98 9.37 -2.00
CA GLN A 26 7.80 9.02 -0.59
C GLN A 26 9.18 8.90 0.07
N LEU A 27 9.63 9.98 0.70
CA LEU A 27 10.93 10.08 1.37
C LEU A 27 10.98 9.22 2.63
N VAL A 28 9.84 9.07 3.30
CA VAL A 28 9.68 8.20 4.47
C VAL A 28 8.46 7.32 4.26
N GLN A 29 8.60 6.04 4.62
CA GLN A 29 7.55 5.05 4.49
C GLN A 29 7.38 4.33 5.82
N ALA A 30 6.15 4.01 6.18
CA ALA A 30 5.83 3.26 7.39
C ALA A 30 4.75 2.22 7.11
N VAL A 31 4.89 1.06 7.75
CA VAL A 31 3.93 -0.03 7.70
C VAL A 31 3.47 -0.35 9.11
N TYR A 32 2.16 -0.39 9.30
CA TYR A 32 1.53 -0.84 10.53
C TYR A 32 0.61 -2.02 10.25
N ALA A 33 0.53 -2.94 11.20
CA ALA A 33 -0.34 -4.10 11.13
C ALA A 33 -1.18 -4.25 12.39
N ALA A 34 -2.39 -4.75 12.24
CA ALA A 34 -3.26 -5.13 13.36
C ALA A 34 -3.95 -6.47 13.05
N ASP A 35 -4.34 -7.18 14.10
CA ASP A 35 -5.22 -8.34 13.96
C ASP A 35 -6.59 -7.90 13.41
N TYR A 36 -7.28 -8.77 12.66
CA TYR A 36 -8.54 -8.41 11.99
C TYR A 36 -9.68 -7.99 12.96
N SER A 37 -9.57 -8.39 14.23
CA SER A 37 -10.48 -7.99 15.31
C SER A 37 -10.35 -6.51 15.68
N ALA A 38 -9.23 -5.85 15.36
CA ALA A 38 -9.07 -4.41 15.56
C ALA A 38 -10.04 -3.60 14.69
N ALA A 39 -10.37 -2.39 15.13
CA ALA A 39 -11.19 -1.46 14.34
C ALA A 39 -10.42 -1.03 13.08
N ALA A 40 -11.11 -0.98 11.94
CA ALA A 40 -10.54 -0.51 10.69
C ALA A 40 -10.35 1.02 10.68
N ILE A 41 -9.35 1.50 9.96
CA ILE A 41 -9.14 2.94 9.76
C ILE A 41 -10.05 3.41 8.62
N THR A 42 -10.90 4.39 8.91
CA THR A 42 -11.85 4.97 7.95
C THR A 42 -11.54 6.42 7.59
N ALA A 43 -10.86 7.15 8.48
CA ALA A 43 -10.45 8.53 8.29
C ALA A 43 -9.05 8.75 8.90
N PRO A 44 -7.98 8.69 8.09
CA PRO A 44 -6.61 8.86 8.60
C PRO A 44 -6.19 10.32 8.79
N PHE A 45 -7.02 11.29 8.42
CA PHE A 45 -6.69 12.71 8.43
C PHE A 45 -7.69 13.54 9.24
N ASP A 46 -7.18 14.56 9.92
CA ASP A 46 -8.00 15.59 10.53
C ASP A 46 -8.62 16.45 9.41
N PRO A 47 -9.96 16.57 9.33
CA PRO A 47 -10.62 17.33 8.28
C PRO A 47 -10.28 18.82 8.31
N ALA A 48 -10.00 19.41 9.47
CA ALA A 48 -9.71 20.84 9.60
C ALA A 48 -8.27 21.17 9.15
N THR A 49 -7.30 20.32 9.46
CA THR A 49 -5.87 20.61 9.24
C THR A 49 -5.23 19.81 8.11
N GLY A 50 -5.78 18.65 7.77
CA GLY A 50 -5.17 17.68 6.85
C GLY A 50 -4.02 16.90 7.46
N ALA A 51 -3.71 17.11 8.75
CA ALA A 51 -2.68 16.36 9.45
C ALA A 51 -3.10 14.90 9.63
N LEU A 52 -2.10 14.00 9.63
CA LEU A 52 -2.30 12.60 9.97
C LEU A 52 -2.75 12.48 11.43
N VAL A 53 -3.85 11.77 11.68
CA VAL A 53 -4.32 11.50 13.05
C VAL A 53 -3.43 10.46 13.74
N GLU A 54 -3.52 10.38 15.06
CA GLU A 54 -2.81 9.35 15.82
C GLU A 54 -3.22 7.95 15.35
N ILE A 55 -2.22 7.10 15.10
CA ILE A 55 -2.45 5.71 14.70
C ILE A 55 -2.95 4.93 15.92
N PRO A 56 -4.08 4.20 15.84
CA PRO A 56 -4.61 3.47 16.98
C PRO A 56 -3.60 2.46 17.53
N SER A 57 -3.51 2.32 18.85
CA SER A 57 -2.51 1.45 19.50
C SER A 57 -2.58 -0.04 19.11
N ALA A 58 -3.72 -0.49 18.57
CA ALA A 58 -3.88 -1.85 18.04
C ALA A 58 -3.07 -2.08 16.75
N TYR A 59 -2.67 -1.01 16.06
CA TYR A 59 -1.81 -1.05 14.89
C TYR A 59 -0.35 -0.94 15.34
N VAL A 60 0.34 -2.07 15.32
CA VAL A 60 1.75 -2.15 15.67
C VAL A 60 2.63 -1.84 14.46
N SER A 61 3.70 -1.09 14.69
CA SER A 61 4.68 -0.77 13.64
C SER A 61 5.48 -2.02 13.27
N VAL A 62 5.68 -2.22 11.97
CA VAL A 62 6.56 -3.27 11.45
C VAL A 62 8.04 -2.88 11.58
N GLY A 63 8.34 -1.59 11.74
CA GLY A 63 9.71 -1.08 11.83
C GLY A 63 10.32 -0.78 10.46
N TYR A 64 11.66 -0.73 10.40
CA TYR A 64 12.41 -0.44 9.18
C TYR A 64 12.23 -1.51 8.10
N THR A 65 12.01 -1.04 6.87
CA THR A 65 12.02 -1.83 5.64
C THR A 65 13.22 -1.45 4.78
N THR A 66 13.56 -2.28 3.80
CA THR A 66 14.62 -1.99 2.82
C THR A 66 14.34 -0.70 2.02
N ASP A 67 15.37 -0.17 1.38
CA ASP A 67 15.33 1.02 0.54
C ASP A 67 14.63 0.81 -0.81
N ASP A 68 14.35 -0.45 -1.19
CA ASP A 68 13.44 -0.80 -2.29
C ASP A 68 12.01 -0.28 -2.06
N GLY A 69 11.65 -0.02 -0.80
CA GLY A 69 10.38 0.58 -0.41
C GLY A 69 9.18 -0.38 -0.47
N LEU A 70 7.98 0.19 -0.59
CA LEU A 70 6.71 -0.53 -0.66
C LEU A 70 6.24 -0.67 -2.10
N THR A 71 6.04 -1.91 -2.55
CA THR A 71 5.46 -2.19 -3.88
C THR A 71 4.00 -2.52 -3.74
N PHE A 72 3.15 -1.86 -4.55
CA PHE A 72 1.75 -2.21 -4.67
C PHE A 72 1.44 -2.66 -6.09
N ALA A 73 1.08 -3.92 -6.27
CA ALA A 73 0.78 -4.48 -7.59
C ALA A 73 -0.73 -4.78 -7.71
N SER A 74 -1.29 -4.39 -8.85
CA SER A 74 -2.65 -4.73 -9.26
C SER A 74 -2.60 -5.78 -10.36
N ASP A 75 -3.35 -6.86 -10.20
CA ASP A 75 -3.52 -7.92 -11.19
C ASP A 75 -4.96 -7.90 -11.70
N LEU A 76 -5.13 -7.50 -12.97
CA LEU A 76 -6.41 -7.38 -13.65
C LEU A 76 -6.55 -8.51 -14.66
N SER A 77 -7.46 -9.43 -14.39
CA SER A 77 -7.78 -10.54 -15.28
C SER A 77 -9.04 -10.25 -16.09
N MET A 78 -8.98 -10.50 -17.39
CA MET A 78 -10.10 -10.33 -18.33
C MET A 78 -10.52 -11.68 -18.90
N THR A 79 -11.82 -11.87 -19.06
CA THR A 79 -12.42 -12.99 -19.77
C THR A 79 -12.99 -12.49 -21.09
N ASP A 80 -12.49 -13.05 -22.19
CA ASP A 80 -12.92 -12.69 -23.55
C ASP A 80 -13.95 -13.69 -24.10
N VAL A 81 -14.99 -13.17 -24.74
CA VAL A 81 -15.94 -13.94 -25.55
C VAL A 81 -15.60 -13.73 -27.01
N THR A 82 -15.22 -14.81 -27.70
CA THR A 82 -14.93 -14.80 -29.13
C THR A 82 -16.12 -15.29 -29.95
N SER A 83 -16.32 -14.75 -31.15
CA SER A 83 -17.35 -15.22 -32.09
C SER A 83 -16.71 -15.73 -33.36
N SER A 84 -17.25 -16.79 -33.96
CA SER A 84 -16.64 -17.44 -35.14
C SER A 84 -16.62 -16.57 -36.40
N GLN A 85 -17.38 -15.48 -36.43
CA GLN A 85 -17.39 -14.48 -37.51
C GLN A 85 -16.41 -13.31 -37.29
N ALA A 86 -15.71 -13.27 -36.16
CA ALA A 86 -14.80 -12.19 -35.80
C ALA A 86 -13.44 -12.75 -35.37
N VAL A 87 -12.38 -12.05 -35.77
CA VAL A 87 -11.00 -12.40 -35.40
C VAL A 87 -10.61 -11.81 -34.05
N GLU A 88 -11.27 -10.72 -33.63
CA GLU A 88 -11.09 -10.06 -32.34
C GLU A 88 -12.21 -10.49 -31.36
N PRO A 89 -11.97 -10.43 -30.04
CA PRO A 89 -13.01 -10.66 -29.04
C PRO A 89 -14.22 -9.79 -29.30
N THR A 90 -15.41 -10.38 -29.33
CA THR A 90 -16.65 -9.62 -29.52
C THR A 90 -17.13 -8.98 -28.22
N ARG A 91 -16.62 -9.44 -27.07
CA ARG A 91 -16.80 -8.84 -25.76
C ARG A 91 -15.65 -9.24 -24.82
N SER A 92 -15.25 -8.31 -23.95
CA SER A 92 -14.32 -8.56 -22.85
C SER A 92 -14.96 -8.12 -21.54
N ASP A 93 -14.87 -8.95 -20.50
CA ASP A 93 -15.37 -8.65 -19.15
C ASP A 93 -14.23 -8.82 -18.12
N VAL A 94 -14.24 -8.01 -17.05
CA VAL A 94 -13.28 -8.14 -15.95
C VAL A 94 -13.66 -9.35 -15.09
N GLU A 95 -12.76 -10.32 -14.97
CA GLU A 95 -12.92 -11.51 -14.13
C GLU A 95 -12.51 -11.23 -12.68
N SER A 96 -11.35 -10.59 -12.51
CA SER A 96 -10.82 -10.24 -11.19
C SER A 96 -9.91 -9.03 -11.23
N ASP A 97 -9.89 -8.29 -10.12
CA ASP A 97 -8.97 -7.19 -9.85
C ASP A 97 -8.41 -7.40 -8.43
N ILE A 98 -7.14 -7.78 -8.34
CA ILE A 98 -6.47 -8.14 -7.09
C ILE A 98 -5.39 -7.11 -6.80
N ILE A 99 -5.44 -6.53 -5.60
CA ILE A 99 -4.38 -5.65 -5.09
C ILE A 99 -3.48 -6.40 -4.10
N THR A 100 -2.17 -6.22 -4.26
CA THR A 100 -1.15 -6.77 -3.36
C THR A 100 -0.23 -5.67 -2.85
N ALA A 101 0.39 -5.91 -1.69
CA ALA A 101 1.44 -5.09 -1.12
C ALA A 101 2.64 -5.99 -0.77
N GLN A 102 3.83 -5.60 -1.22
CA GLN A 102 5.09 -6.30 -1.00
C GLN A 102 6.08 -5.36 -0.32
N TYR A 103 6.77 -5.87 0.68
CA TYR A 103 7.80 -5.14 1.42
C TYR A 103 8.74 -6.11 2.15
N ALA A 104 9.95 -5.65 2.45
CA ALA A 104 10.97 -6.41 3.15
C ALA A 104 11.36 -5.72 4.46
N PRO A 105 10.79 -6.14 5.62
CA PRO A 105 11.23 -5.71 6.93
C PRO A 105 12.65 -6.19 7.24
N GLN A 106 13.43 -5.34 7.90
CA GLN A 106 14.80 -5.63 8.35
C GLN A 106 14.87 -5.84 9.88
N GLU A 107 13.86 -5.38 10.63
CA GLU A 107 13.85 -5.48 12.08
C GLU A 107 13.45 -6.87 12.58
N THR A 108 14.08 -7.32 13.66
CA THR A 108 13.62 -8.49 14.41
C THR A 108 12.76 -8.03 15.59
N ASN A 109 11.56 -7.58 15.28
CA ASN A 109 10.53 -7.18 16.26
C ASN A 109 9.31 -8.12 16.18
N ALA A 110 8.44 -8.05 17.20
CA ALA A 110 7.29 -8.95 17.31
C ALA A 110 6.36 -8.85 16.08
N ALA A 111 6.10 -7.64 15.58
CA ALA A 111 5.24 -7.43 14.42
C ALA A 111 5.80 -8.11 13.16
N THR A 112 7.09 -7.89 12.85
CA THR A 112 7.76 -8.44 11.68
C THR A 112 7.76 -9.97 11.72
N VAL A 113 8.20 -10.57 12.83
CA VAL A 113 8.25 -12.04 12.95
C VAL A 113 6.84 -12.63 12.91
N SER A 114 5.88 -12.01 13.60
CA SER A 114 4.48 -12.44 13.59
C SER A 114 3.87 -12.38 12.19
N LEU A 115 4.19 -11.37 11.37
CA LEU A 115 3.70 -11.27 10.00
C LEU A 115 4.34 -12.31 9.07
N TYR A 116 5.64 -12.57 9.22
CA TYR A 116 6.38 -13.53 8.39
C TYR A 116 6.04 -15.00 8.72
N GLU A 117 5.84 -15.31 10.00
CA GLU A 117 5.53 -16.67 10.48
C GLU A 117 4.03 -16.92 10.66
N GLY A 118 3.19 -15.90 10.48
CA GLY A 118 1.74 -16.02 10.58
C GLY A 118 1.19 -16.06 12.02
N LEU A 119 1.97 -15.64 13.01
CA LEU A 119 1.59 -15.57 14.43
C LEU A 119 0.67 -14.36 14.72
N PRO A 120 -0.20 -14.41 15.74
CA PRO A 120 -1.03 -13.26 16.11
C PRO A 120 -0.16 -12.05 16.54
N LEU A 121 -0.71 -10.84 16.40
CA LEU A 121 -0.03 -9.59 16.80
C LEU A 121 -0.31 -9.24 18.26
N ALA A 122 -1.40 -9.72 18.83
CA ALA A 122 -1.75 -9.55 20.23
C ALA A 122 -2.46 -10.78 20.82
N GLY A 123 -2.49 -10.86 22.15
CA GLY A 123 -3.19 -11.92 22.88
C GLY A 123 -2.43 -13.25 22.92
N ASP A 124 -3.18 -14.35 23.04
CA ASP A 124 -2.61 -15.68 23.21
C ASP A 124 -1.84 -16.13 21.97
N GLY A 125 -0.58 -16.53 22.18
CA GLY A 125 0.32 -16.95 21.10
C GLY A 125 1.05 -15.81 20.38
N ALA A 126 0.84 -14.56 20.79
CA ALA A 126 1.65 -13.44 20.33
C ALA A 126 3.06 -13.53 20.94
N LEU A 127 4.05 -13.02 20.21
CA LEU A 127 5.41 -12.98 20.71
C LEU A 127 5.51 -12.06 21.94
N PRO A 128 6.25 -12.46 22.98
CA PRO A 128 6.42 -11.62 24.16
C PRO A 128 7.31 -10.42 23.85
N GLU A 129 7.39 -9.47 24.79
CA GLU A 129 8.19 -8.26 24.65
C GLU A 129 9.67 -8.55 24.30
N ILE A 130 10.28 -7.63 23.55
CA ILE A 130 11.70 -7.72 23.19
C ILE A 130 12.55 -7.81 24.46
N GLY A 131 13.58 -8.67 24.43
CA GLY A 131 14.44 -8.95 25.57
C GLY A 131 14.01 -10.17 26.39
N THR A 132 12.86 -10.77 26.06
CA THR A 132 12.47 -12.10 26.54
C THR A 132 12.78 -13.16 25.49
N ALA A 133 12.97 -14.42 25.91
CA ALA A 133 13.24 -15.50 24.99
C ALA A 133 12.00 -15.80 24.14
N TRP A 134 12.16 -15.80 22.81
CA TRP A 134 11.10 -16.16 21.86
C TRP A 134 11.26 -17.62 21.43
N ALA A 135 10.14 -18.32 21.35
CA ALA A 135 10.04 -19.64 20.76
C ALA A 135 8.66 -19.80 20.15
N TRP A 136 8.60 -20.36 18.94
CA TRP A 136 7.37 -20.71 18.27
C TRP A 136 7.64 -21.94 17.38
N ASP A 137 6.61 -22.76 17.20
CA ASP A 137 6.67 -23.92 16.33
C ASP A 137 5.91 -23.63 15.05
N ARG A 138 6.40 -24.16 13.93
CA ARG A 138 5.61 -24.13 12.69
C ARG A 138 4.43 -25.08 12.83
N PRO A 139 3.19 -24.59 12.64
CA PRO A 139 2.03 -25.46 12.75
C PRO A 139 2.04 -26.49 11.60
N SER A 140 1.59 -27.72 11.91
CA SER A 140 1.42 -28.77 10.89
C SER A 140 0.42 -28.38 9.81
N GLN A 141 -0.54 -27.51 10.16
CA GLN A 141 -1.45 -26.86 9.24
C GLN A 141 -1.26 -25.33 9.33
N PRO A 142 -0.67 -24.68 8.32
CA PRO A 142 -0.50 -23.24 8.32
C PRO A 142 -1.86 -22.53 8.24
N ILE A 143 -2.19 -21.78 9.28
CA ILE A 143 -3.35 -20.89 9.30
C ILE A 143 -2.82 -19.47 9.16
N ASN A 144 -3.03 -18.88 7.99
CA ASN A 144 -2.74 -17.46 7.76
C ASN A 144 -4.00 -16.63 8.03
N PRO A 145 -4.11 -15.97 9.20
CA PRO A 145 -5.29 -15.17 9.51
C PRO A 145 -5.37 -13.94 8.59
N TYR A 146 -6.59 -13.40 8.47
CA TYR A 146 -6.75 -12.06 7.92
C TYR A 146 -6.18 -11.03 8.90
N ARG A 147 -5.62 -9.96 8.36
CA ARG A 147 -5.03 -8.84 9.10
C ARG A 147 -5.47 -7.52 8.51
N ARG A 148 -5.30 -6.45 9.28
CA ARG A 148 -5.44 -5.07 8.81
C ARG A 148 -4.04 -4.50 8.59
N LEU A 149 -3.79 -3.90 7.43
CA LEU A 149 -2.51 -3.27 7.12
C LEU A 149 -2.71 -1.80 6.77
N LEU A 150 -1.85 -0.95 7.30
CA LEU A 150 -1.82 0.47 7.00
C LEU A 150 -0.41 0.82 6.48
N PHE A 151 -0.38 1.44 5.31
CA PHE A 151 0.83 1.91 4.67
C PHE A 151 0.77 3.42 4.57
N ILE A 152 1.85 4.09 4.94
CA ILE A 152 1.93 5.55 4.94
C ILE A 152 3.22 5.94 4.21
N GLY A 153 3.07 6.72 3.15
CA GLY A 153 4.17 7.42 2.49
C GLY A 153 4.12 8.90 2.85
N LEU A 154 5.25 9.47 3.25
CA LEU A 154 5.43 10.88 3.55
C LEU A 154 6.37 11.52 2.51
N ASP A 155 5.92 12.63 1.95
CA ASP A 155 6.65 13.54 1.09
C ASP A 155 6.50 14.97 1.63
N TYR A 156 7.19 15.94 1.05
CA TYR A 156 7.08 17.35 1.42
C TYR A 156 6.84 18.23 0.20
N SER A 157 6.09 19.32 0.39
CA SER A 157 6.03 20.40 -0.59
C SER A 157 7.35 21.15 -0.66
N ASP A 158 7.50 22.03 -1.66
CA ASP A 158 8.66 22.93 -1.79
C ASP A 158 8.83 23.86 -0.56
N THR A 159 7.75 24.10 0.20
CA THR A 159 7.75 24.88 1.46
C THR A 159 8.09 24.04 2.69
N GLY A 160 8.30 22.72 2.54
CA GLY A 160 8.60 21.79 3.62
C GLY A 160 7.38 21.29 4.39
N GLU A 161 6.16 21.52 3.89
CA GLU A 161 4.93 21.05 4.52
C GLU A 161 4.63 19.60 4.13
N ALA A 162 4.16 18.80 5.09
CA ALA A 162 3.96 17.37 4.90
C ALA A 162 2.84 17.05 3.90
N ILE A 163 3.09 16.04 3.06
CA ILE A 163 2.14 15.41 2.14
C ILE A 163 2.13 13.92 2.44
N TYR A 164 0.97 13.40 2.81
CA TYR A 164 0.79 11.99 3.16
C TYR A 164 0.01 11.26 2.07
N ILE A 165 0.47 10.08 1.70
CA ILE A 165 -0.29 9.10 0.93
C ILE A 165 -0.50 7.89 1.84
N VAL A 166 -1.76 7.64 2.20
CA VAL A 166 -2.13 6.56 3.11
C VAL A 166 -2.90 5.50 2.33
N ARG A 167 -2.48 4.25 2.43
CA ARG A 167 -3.19 3.10 1.87
C ARG A 167 -3.53 2.12 2.97
N HIS A 168 -4.80 1.74 3.08
CA HIS A 168 -5.28 0.79 4.06
C HIS A 168 -5.84 -0.45 3.37
N PHE A 169 -5.37 -1.63 3.78
CA PHE A 169 -6.00 -2.91 3.46
C PHE A 169 -6.79 -3.37 4.69
N PRO A 170 -8.12 -3.19 4.69
CA PRO A 170 -8.94 -3.56 5.84
C PRO A 170 -8.98 -5.07 6.08
N ARG A 171 -8.82 -5.87 5.02
CA ARG A 171 -8.76 -7.32 5.10
C ARG A 171 -7.68 -7.84 4.17
N ALA A 172 -6.49 -8.08 4.71
CA ALA A 172 -5.34 -8.61 3.98
C ALA A 172 -4.99 -10.01 4.47
N ARG A 173 -4.39 -10.84 3.61
CA ARG A 173 -3.82 -12.13 3.99
C ARG A 173 -2.42 -12.28 3.41
N LEU A 174 -1.52 -12.91 4.17
CA LEU A 174 -0.20 -13.30 3.67
C LEU A 174 -0.39 -14.35 2.57
N THR A 175 0.04 -14.00 1.36
CA THR A 175 -0.08 -14.83 0.15
C THR A 175 1.26 -15.26 -0.43
N GLY A 176 2.34 -14.57 -0.06
CA GLY A 176 3.70 -14.95 -0.41
C GLY A 176 4.69 -14.48 0.65
N LYS A 177 5.83 -15.16 0.74
CA LYS A 177 7.00 -14.73 1.48
C LYS A 177 8.24 -15.28 0.78
N ASP A 178 9.33 -14.54 0.84
CA ASP A 178 10.61 -15.01 0.30
C ASP A 178 11.49 -15.58 1.41
N ASP A 179 12.63 -16.15 1.01
CA ASP A 179 13.55 -16.83 1.92
C ASP A 179 14.19 -15.85 2.91
N GLU A 180 14.18 -16.22 4.19
CA GLU A 180 14.98 -15.55 5.21
C GLU A 180 16.44 -16.03 5.11
N GLN A 181 17.35 -15.12 4.75
CA GLN A 181 18.77 -15.44 4.61
C GLN A 181 19.59 -14.88 5.78
N TRP A 182 20.48 -15.73 6.34
CA TRP A 182 21.46 -15.32 7.34
C TRP A 182 22.83 -15.22 6.69
N ALA A 183 23.26 -14.00 6.40
CA ALA A 183 24.56 -13.71 5.80
C ALA A 183 25.30 -12.67 6.65
N ARG A 184 26.64 -12.70 6.61
CA ARG A 184 27.46 -11.64 7.23
C ARG A 184 27.48 -10.36 6.40
N SER A 185 27.25 -10.49 5.09
CA SER A 185 27.36 -9.42 4.10
C SER A 185 26.07 -8.61 3.93
N ALA A 186 24.95 -9.08 4.49
CA ALA A 186 23.64 -8.46 4.36
C ALA A 186 22.87 -8.62 5.68
N GLU A 187 21.98 -7.67 5.95
CA GLU A 187 21.03 -7.76 7.05
C GLU A 187 20.01 -8.89 6.83
N THR A 188 19.45 -9.40 7.92
CA THR A 188 18.35 -10.37 7.84
C THR A 188 17.09 -9.66 7.40
N GLN A 189 16.54 -10.08 6.27
CA GLN A 189 15.27 -9.59 5.73
C GLN A 189 14.19 -10.66 5.88
N ARG A 190 12.93 -10.22 6.03
CA ARG A 190 11.76 -11.11 6.08
C ARG A 190 10.70 -10.72 5.06
N PRO A 191 10.96 -10.86 3.75
CA PRO A 191 10.08 -10.32 2.72
C PRO A 191 8.71 -10.99 2.75
N VAL A 192 7.66 -10.17 2.68
CA VAL A 192 6.27 -10.60 2.76
C VAL A 192 5.42 -9.96 1.66
N THR A 193 4.49 -10.74 1.14
CA THR A 193 3.47 -10.31 0.19
C THR A 193 2.09 -10.51 0.79
N PHE A 194 1.32 -9.43 0.89
CA PHE A 194 -0.05 -9.44 1.36
C PHE A 194 -1.02 -9.11 0.24
N THR A 195 -2.07 -9.92 0.10
CA THR A 195 -3.18 -9.64 -0.82
C THR A 195 -4.35 -9.02 -0.07
N GLY A 196 -4.88 -7.91 -0.58
CA GLY A 196 -6.12 -7.29 -0.11
C GLY A 196 -7.34 -8.04 -0.63
N TYR A 197 -8.29 -8.32 0.26
CA TYR A 197 -9.58 -8.93 -0.04
C TYR A 197 -10.69 -7.97 0.36
N ARG A 198 -11.84 -8.08 -0.31
CA ARG A 198 -13.02 -7.29 0.05
C ARG A 198 -13.42 -7.56 1.51
N ASP A 199 -13.42 -6.50 2.31
CA ASP A 199 -13.96 -6.49 3.67
C ASP A 199 -15.51 -6.47 3.59
N SER A 200 -16.18 -7.30 4.38
CA SER A 200 -17.65 -7.44 4.33
C SER A 200 -18.39 -6.27 5.00
N VAL A 201 -17.72 -5.44 5.77
CA VAL A 201 -18.31 -4.26 6.41
C VAL A 201 -18.01 -3.02 5.59
N LEU A 202 -16.75 -2.81 5.22
CA LEU A 202 -16.32 -1.64 4.45
C LEU A 202 -16.53 -1.78 2.95
N GLN A 203 -16.87 -2.99 2.48
CA GLN A 203 -17.18 -3.30 1.08
C GLN A 203 -16.06 -3.00 0.08
N THR A 204 -14.84 -2.80 0.55
CA THR A 204 -13.64 -2.53 -0.26
C THR A 204 -12.48 -3.44 0.13
N ALA A 205 -11.56 -3.69 -0.82
CA ALA A 205 -10.30 -4.40 -0.58
C ALA A 205 -9.15 -3.45 -0.22
N SER A 206 -9.25 -2.18 -0.63
CA SER A 206 -8.27 -1.15 -0.32
C SER A 206 -8.94 0.23 -0.29
N SER A 207 -8.46 1.08 0.60
CA SER A 207 -8.77 2.51 0.61
C SER A 207 -7.46 3.28 0.51
N THR A 208 -7.43 4.30 -0.35
CA THR A 208 -6.28 5.20 -0.48
C THR A 208 -6.75 6.63 -0.21
N TRP A 209 -6.02 7.35 0.62
CA TRP A 209 -6.25 8.76 0.92
C TRP A 209 -4.97 9.56 0.70
N ILE A 210 -5.13 10.80 0.27
CA ILE A 210 -4.03 11.76 0.11
C ILE A 210 -4.49 13.05 0.77
N ASP A 211 -3.72 13.52 1.75
CA ASP A 211 -3.92 14.82 2.38
C ASP A 211 -2.61 15.25 3.06
N GLY A 212 -2.62 16.42 3.66
CA GLY A 212 -1.48 17.01 4.32
C GLY A 212 -1.53 18.52 4.19
N PRO A 213 -0.94 19.27 5.12
CA PRO A 213 -0.81 20.72 4.97
C PRO A 213 -0.19 21.11 3.62
N GLY A 214 0.85 20.39 3.19
CA GLY A 214 1.50 20.62 1.91
C GLY A 214 0.64 20.23 0.71
N TRP A 215 -0.27 19.26 0.85
CA TRP A 215 -1.22 18.89 -0.21
C TRP A 215 -2.28 19.98 -0.38
N ARG A 216 -2.81 20.49 0.72
CA ARG A 216 -3.80 21.56 0.73
C ARG A 216 -3.22 22.88 0.20
N ALA A 217 -1.94 23.15 0.45
CA ALA A 217 -1.25 24.32 -0.11
C ALA A 217 -1.17 24.30 -1.65
N LEU A 218 -1.31 23.13 -2.30
CA LEU A 218 -1.36 23.00 -3.76
C LEU A 218 -2.73 23.36 -4.36
N ALA A 219 -3.76 23.52 -3.53
CA ALA A 219 -5.04 24.04 -3.98
C ALA A 219 -4.84 25.50 -4.38
N THR A 220 -4.60 25.73 -5.67
CA THR A 220 -4.57 27.07 -6.24
C THR A 220 -5.91 27.76 -5.94
N PRO A 221 -5.94 29.03 -5.52
CA PRO A 221 -7.16 29.83 -5.61
C PRO A 221 -7.66 29.98 -7.06
#